data_AF-A0AAN8IWA2-F1
#
_entry.id   AF-A0AAN8IWA2-F1
#
_cell.length_a   1.000
_cell.length_b   1.000
_cell.length_c   1.000
_cell.angle_alpha   90.00
_cell.angle_beta   90.00
_cell.angle_gamma   90.00
#
_symmetry.space_group_name_H-M   'P 1'
#
loop_
_entity.id
_entity.type
_entity.pdbx_description
1 polymer ?
#
loop_
_entity_poly.entity_id
_entity_poly.type
_entity_poly.pdbx_seq_one_letter_code
_entity_poly.pdbx_strand_id
1 'polypeptide(L)'
;MLLEDDALVVPEFAKMMASLMRQLDSRRYIDYVKLYHPNQLRKIPSIPLAIALSLIICCIFQIIAFRRVFFLWLLATCAPMYVNLRSYGSQFLADVRYAITKSVYITEPESCCTPAVVFRTQKILEMVSKLSVESTKHAFVGHAKDHILDESDFVGRQTDTNLVVHIGAVSSVRKRRITLNEVLAARNRED
;
A
#
# COMPACT_ATOMS: atom_id res chain seq x y z
N MET A 1 -12.03 10.14 -10.02
CA MET A 1 -11.13 9.97 -8.87
C MET A 1 -11.68 10.80 -7.73
N LEU A 2 -11.67 10.26 -6.51
CA LEU A 2 -12.14 10.94 -5.31
C LEU A 2 -10.99 10.96 -4.31
N LEU A 3 -10.60 12.15 -3.86
CA LEU A 3 -9.59 12.38 -2.83
C LEU A 3 -10.27 13.08 -1.64
N GLU A 4 -9.95 12.63 -0.45
CA GLU A 4 -10.24 13.32 0.80
C GLU A 4 -9.31 14.55 0.94
N ASP A 5 -9.71 15.49 1.78
CA ASP A 5 -9.02 16.77 1.98
C ASP A 5 -7.67 16.62 2.69
N ASP A 6 -7.43 15.48 3.32
CA ASP A 6 -6.21 15.13 4.02
C ASP A 6 -5.28 14.18 3.23
N ALA A 7 -5.53 14.02 1.92
CA ALA A 7 -4.69 13.27 1.01
C ALA A 7 -3.64 14.16 0.30
N LEU A 8 -2.37 13.77 0.37
CA LEU A 8 -1.28 14.38 -0.41
C LEU A 8 -0.77 13.43 -1.48
N VAL A 9 -0.74 13.85 -2.73
CA VAL A 9 -0.20 13.05 -3.84
C VAL A 9 1.32 12.91 -3.77
N VAL A 10 1.85 11.75 -4.15
CA VAL A 10 3.31 11.54 -4.27
C VAL A 10 3.88 12.19 -5.54
N PRO A 11 5.18 12.53 -5.62
CA PRO A 11 5.76 13.17 -6.80
C PRO A 11 5.56 12.38 -8.11
N GLU A 12 5.68 11.05 -8.06
CA GLU A 12 5.48 10.17 -9.23
C GLU A 12 3.99 9.88 -9.54
N PHE A 13 3.04 10.56 -8.90
CA PHE A 13 1.60 10.27 -8.97
C PHE A 13 1.07 10.15 -10.40
N ALA A 14 1.42 11.09 -11.28
CA ALA A 14 0.91 11.08 -12.66
C ALA A 14 1.35 9.81 -13.44
N LYS A 15 2.61 9.39 -13.28
CA LYS A 15 3.14 8.18 -13.94
C LYS A 15 2.49 6.92 -13.35
N MET A 16 2.39 6.87 -12.03
CA MET A 16 1.72 5.79 -11.30
C MET A 16 0.25 5.65 -11.71
N MET A 17 -0.46 6.76 -11.79
CA MET A 17 -1.86 6.82 -12.22
C MET A 17 -2.02 6.36 -13.66
N ALA A 18 -1.15 6.79 -14.57
CA ALA A 18 -1.17 6.32 -15.96
C ALA A 18 -0.94 4.81 -16.09
N SER A 19 -0.06 4.24 -15.26
CA SER A 19 0.13 2.78 -15.16
C SER A 19 -1.12 2.08 -14.63
N LEU A 20 -1.75 2.65 -13.60
CA LEU A 20 -2.96 2.11 -13.00
C LEU A 20 -4.15 2.13 -13.98
N MET A 21 -4.34 3.24 -14.70
CA MET A 21 -5.41 3.39 -15.70
C MET A 21 -5.29 2.33 -16.79
N ARG A 22 -4.08 2.11 -17.34
CA ARG A 22 -3.83 1.03 -18.32
C ARG A 22 -4.24 -0.34 -17.81
N GLN A 23 -4.00 -0.64 -16.53
CA GLN A 23 -4.41 -1.90 -15.93
C GLN A 23 -5.92 -1.98 -15.74
N LEU A 24 -6.57 -0.89 -15.32
CA LEU A 24 -8.02 -0.84 -15.17
C LEU A 24 -8.77 -0.93 -16.50
N ASP A 25 -8.20 -0.44 -17.59
CA ASP A 25 -8.75 -0.60 -18.93
C ASP A 25 -8.77 -2.08 -19.36
N SER A 26 -7.72 -2.83 -19.03
CA SER A 26 -7.65 -4.27 -19.29
C SER A 26 -8.51 -5.11 -18.34
N ARG A 27 -8.65 -4.69 -17.06
CA ARG A 27 -9.36 -5.42 -16.01
C ARG A 27 -10.74 -4.80 -15.74
N ARG A 28 -11.66 -5.01 -16.68
CA ARG A 28 -13.01 -4.42 -16.65
C ARG A 28 -13.87 -4.83 -15.45
N TYR A 29 -13.59 -5.97 -14.84
CA TYR A 29 -14.32 -6.49 -13.69
C TYR A 29 -14.07 -5.72 -12.38
N ILE A 30 -13.07 -4.82 -12.34
CA ILE A 30 -12.75 -4.01 -11.16
C ILE A 30 -13.58 -2.73 -11.19
N ASP A 31 -14.34 -2.50 -10.12
CA ASP A 31 -15.25 -1.36 -9.97
C ASP A 31 -14.58 -0.15 -9.31
N TYR A 32 -13.70 -0.39 -8.34
CA TYR A 32 -12.93 0.65 -7.68
C TYR A 32 -11.54 0.19 -7.21
N VAL A 33 -10.62 1.16 -7.05
CA VAL A 33 -9.26 0.93 -6.55
C VAL A 33 -8.92 1.93 -5.45
N LYS A 34 -8.58 1.40 -4.27
CA LYS A 34 -8.02 2.16 -3.14
C LYS A 34 -6.57 2.53 -3.46
N LEU A 35 -6.19 3.81 -3.31
CA LEU A 35 -4.87 4.34 -3.67
C LEU A 35 -3.91 4.48 -2.48
N TYR A 36 -4.42 4.29 -1.27
CA TYR A 36 -3.65 4.32 -0.04
C TYR A 36 -4.10 3.23 0.91
N HIS A 37 -3.11 2.64 1.57
CA HIS A 37 -3.30 1.68 2.65
C HIS A 37 -2.15 1.81 3.67
N PRO A 38 -2.45 1.91 4.98
CA PRO A 38 -1.42 2.07 6.01
C PRO A 38 -0.50 0.85 6.09
N ASN A 39 0.79 1.14 6.27
CA ASN A 39 1.86 0.14 6.22
C ASN A 39 1.75 -0.97 7.26
N GLN A 40 1.11 -0.67 8.39
CA GLN A 40 0.97 -1.63 9.49
C GLN A 40 -0.10 -2.69 9.19
N LEU A 41 -1.06 -2.39 8.32
CA LEU A 41 -2.15 -3.29 7.99
C LEU A 41 -1.85 -4.13 6.76
N ARG A 42 -1.02 -3.62 5.83
CA ARG A 42 -0.56 -4.32 4.62
C ARG A 42 -0.09 -5.76 4.91
N LYS A 43 -0.92 -6.74 4.56
CA LYS A 43 -0.62 -8.19 4.53
C LYS A 43 -0.03 -8.61 3.18
N ILE A 44 0.85 -7.79 2.60
CA ILE A 44 1.67 -8.23 1.47
C ILE A 44 2.47 -9.46 1.94
N PRO A 45 2.65 -10.52 1.12
CA PRO A 45 3.51 -11.66 1.44
C PRO A 45 4.99 -11.25 1.44
N SER A 46 5.32 -10.27 2.29
CA SER A 46 6.63 -9.66 2.42
C SER A 46 7.57 -10.52 3.27
N ILE A 47 7.05 -11.49 4.02
CA ILE A 47 7.87 -12.37 4.88
C ILE A 47 8.82 -13.24 4.03
N PRO A 48 8.35 -14.06 3.07
CA PRO A 48 9.25 -14.88 2.26
C PRO A 48 10.20 -14.02 1.42
N LEU A 49 9.74 -12.88 0.91
CA LEU A 49 10.57 -11.98 0.11
C LEU A 49 11.63 -11.25 0.96
N ALA A 50 11.28 -10.81 2.17
CA ALA A 50 12.23 -10.20 3.09
C ALA A 50 13.28 -11.20 3.57
N ILE A 51 12.89 -12.47 3.81
CA ILE A 51 13.83 -13.55 4.14
C ILE A 51 14.76 -13.83 2.95
N ALA A 52 14.23 -13.89 1.73
CA ALA A 52 15.05 -14.09 0.53
C ALA A 52 16.04 -12.94 0.33
N LEU A 53 15.60 -11.69 0.46
CA LEU A 53 16.46 -10.51 0.36
C LEU A 53 17.52 -10.48 1.47
N SER A 54 17.16 -10.78 2.71
CA SER A 54 18.12 -10.82 3.81
C SER A 54 19.18 -11.89 3.58
N LEU A 55 18.79 -13.07 3.08
CA LEU A 55 19.74 -14.13 2.72
C LEU A 55 20.66 -13.70 1.57
N ILE A 56 20.13 -13.10 0.50
CA ILE A 56 20.92 -12.64 -0.64
C ILE A 56 21.94 -11.58 -0.21
N ILE A 57 21.52 -10.57 0.55
CA ILE A 57 22.42 -9.49 0.98
C ILE A 57 23.51 -10.04 1.91
N CYS A 58 23.16 -10.89 2.87
CA CYS A 58 24.14 -11.50 3.77
C CYS A 58 25.11 -12.44 3.02
N CYS A 59 24.63 -13.20 2.03
CA CYS A 59 25.48 -14.02 1.17
C CYS A 59 26.48 -13.17 0.38
N ILE A 60 26.03 -12.10 -0.28
CA ILE A 60 26.89 -11.19 -1.05
C ILE A 60 27.93 -10.55 -0.13
N PHE A 61 27.52 -10.07 1.04
CA PHE A 61 28.43 -9.47 2.02
C PHE A 61 29.55 -10.45 2.42
N GLN A 62 29.22 -11.72 2.67
CA GLN A 62 30.22 -12.72 3.03
C GLN A 62 31.16 -13.08 1.88
N ILE A 63 30.63 -13.18 0.66
CA ILE A 63 31.46 -13.40 -0.54
C ILE A 63 32.47 -12.25 -0.71
N ILE A 64 32.05 -11.00 -0.49
CA ILE A 64 32.92 -9.84 -0.63
C ILE A 64 33.93 -9.75 0.52
N ALA A 65 33.49 -9.89 1.77
CA ALA A 65 34.33 -9.68 2.94
C ALA A 65 35.25 -10.86 3.25
N PHE A 66 34.74 -12.09 3.15
CA PHE A 66 35.45 -13.30 3.58
C PHE A 66 35.88 -14.20 2.41
N ARG A 67 35.46 -13.89 1.17
CA ARG A 67 35.65 -14.73 -0.04
C ARG A 67 35.14 -16.17 0.10
N ARG A 68 34.40 -16.46 1.17
CA ARG A 68 33.89 -17.77 1.53
C ARG A 68 32.63 -17.60 2.36
N VAL A 69 31.60 -18.39 2.05
CA VAL A 69 30.33 -18.34 2.79
C VAL A 69 30.40 -19.32 3.94
N PHE A 70 30.18 -18.83 5.17
CA PHE A 70 30.16 -19.66 6.35
C PHE A 70 28.74 -19.71 6.90
N PHE A 71 28.11 -20.89 6.87
CA PHE A 71 26.67 -21.05 7.10
C PHE A 71 26.20 -20.53 8.48
N LEU A 72 26.98 -20.79 9.54
CA LEU A 72 26.70 -20.28 10.88
C LEU A 72 26.73 -18.75 10.94
N TRP A 73 27.68 -18.13 10.23
CA TRP A 73 27.81 -16.68 10.14
C TRP A 73 26.71 -16.07 9.27
N LEU A 74 26.23 -16.82 8.27
CA LEU A 74 25.11 -16.42 7.41
C LEU A 74 23.81 -16.35 8.21
N LEU A 75 23.53 -17.36 9.02
CA LEU A 75 22.37 -17.34 9.91
C LEU A 75 22.46 -16.21 10.95
N ALA A 76 23.65 -16.01 11.54
CA ALA A 76 23.88 -14.97 12.55
C ALA A 76 23.70 -13.54 11.98
N THR A 77 24.06 -13.30 10.72
CA THR A 77 23.90 -11.99 10.06
C THR A 77 22.52 -11.80 9.43
N CYS A 78 21.87 -12.88 9.00
CA CYS A 78 20.55 -12.83 8.39
C CYS A 78 19.46 -12.45 9.41
N ALA A 79 19.54 -12.94 10.65
CA ALA A 79 18.57 -12.62 11.70
C ALA A 79 18.45 -11.10 12.00
N PRO A 80 19.53 -10.35 12.30
CA PRO A 80 19.44 -8.91 12.52
C PRO A 80 19.05 -8.15 11.24
N MET A 81 19.50 -8.62 10.07
CA MET A 81 19.14 -8.02 8.79
C MET A 81 17.63 -8.15 8.50
N TYR A 82 17.04 -9.31 8.77
CA TYR A 82 15.61 -9.53 8.67
C TYR A 82 14.81 -8.63 9.61
N VAL A 83 15.25 -8.48 10.87
CA VAL A 83 14.60 -7.56 11.82
C VAL A 83 14.66 -6.12 11.32
N ASN A 84 15.81 -5.71 10.77
CA ASN A 84 15.98 -4.37 10.21
C ASN A 84 15.08 -4.14 8.98
N LEU A 85 15.07 -5.06 8.02
CA LEU A 85 14.16 -5.05 6.86
C LEU A 85 12.69 -5.00 7.28
N ARG A 86 12.31 -5.77 8.30
CA ARG A 86 10.95 -5.78 8.85
C ARG A 86 10.58 -4.44 9.48
N SER A 87 11.54 -3.70 10.04
CA SER A 87 11.29 -2.39 10.65
C SER A 87 10.91 -1.31 9.62
N TYR A 88 11.33 -1.44 8.36
CA TYR A 88 10.91 -0.55 7.27
C TYR A 88 9.49 -0.84 6.75
N GLY A 89 8.89 -1.95 7.18
CA GLY A 89 7.52 -2.34 6.80
C GLY A 89 7.40 -2.95 5.40
N SER A 90 6.21 -3.47 5.11
CA SER A 90 5.93 -4.20 3.86
C SER A 90 5.84 -3.29 2.63
N GLN A 91 5.74 -1.97 2.80
CA GLN A 91 5.72 -1.00 1.69
C GLN A 91 7.05 -0.91 0.95
N PHE A 92 8.18 -1.07 1.66
CA PHE A 92 9.52 -0.98 1.05
C PHE A 92 9.68 -1.90 -0.16
N LEU A 93 9.17 -3.13 -0.09
CA LEU A 93 9.29 -4.10 -1.18
C LEU A 93 8.50 -3.68 -2.42
N ALA A 94 7.30 -3.11 -2.23
CA ALA A 94 6.51 -2.57 -3.33
C ALA A 94 7.17 -1.33 -3.95
N ASP A 95 7.79 -0.49 -3.13
CA ASP A 95 8.51 0.69 -3.61
C ASP A 95 9.80 0.30 -4.38
N VAL A 96 10.56 -0.69 -3.92
CA VAL A 96 11.71 -1.25 -4.67
C VAL A 96 11.25 -1.87 -5.99
N ARG A 97 10.16 -2.65 -5.96
CA ARG A 97 9.56 -3.23 -7.16
C ARG A 97 9.19 -2.13 -8.15
N TYR A 98 8.52 -1.08 -7.68
CA TYR A 98 8.18 0.07 -8.52
C TYR A 98 9.42 0.79 -9.07
N ALA A 99 10.48 0.96 -8.27
CA ALA A 99 11.72 1.58 -8.74
C ALA A 99 12.34 0.81 -9.92
N ILE A 100 12.24 -0.53 -9.90
CA ILE A 100 12.76 -1.41 -10.94
C ILE A 100 11.81 -1.47 -12.16
N THR A 101 10.51 -1.68 -11.95
CA THR A 101 9.56 -1.99 -13.03
C THR A 101 8.75 -0.80 -13.52
N LYS A 102 8.81 0.34 -12.81
CA LYS A 102 8.06 1.59 -13.08
C LYS A 102 6.56 1.38 -13.33
N SER A 103 6.00 0.36 -12.69
CA SER A 103 4.61 -0.07 -12.86
C SER A 103 3.96 -0.37 -11.51
N VAL A 104 2.78 0.21 -11.30
CA VAL A 104 1.94 -0.02 -10.10
C VAL A 104 1.14 -1.29 -10.31
N TYR A 105 0.98 -2.14 -9.30
CA TYR A 105 0.22 -3.37 -9.42
C TYR A 105 -1.06 -3.28 -8.60
N ILE A 106 -2.08 -4.00 -9.06
CA ILE A 106 -3.36 -4.10 -8.39
C ILE A 106 -3.39 -5.40 -7.58
N THR A 107 -3.62 -5.27 -6.27
CA THR A 107 -3.72 -6.38 -5.30
C THR A 107 -5.12 -6.46 -4.70
N GLU A 108 -5.40 -7.57 -3.99
CA GLU A 108 -6.66 -7.74 -3.26
C GLU A 108 -6.82 -6.65 -2.20
N PRO A 109 -8.03 -6.07 -2.06
CA PRO A 109 -8.27 -4.99 -1.13
C PRO A 109 -8.22 -5.52 0.30
N GLU A 110 -7.64 -4.74 1.19
CA GLU A 110 -7.77 -4.98 2.63
C GLU A 110 -8.83 -4.04 3.22
N SER A 111 -9.46 -4.49 4.31
CA SER A 111 -10.45 -3.70 5.03
C SER A 111 -9.74 -2.64 5.87
N CYS A 112 -9.65 -1.43 5.31
CA CYS A 112 -9.12 -0.25 5.98
C CYS A 112 -9.63 1.03 5.30
N CYS A 113 -9.63 2.11 6.07
CA CYS A 113 -9.92 3.47 5.61
C CYS A 113 -8.90 3.90 4.55
N THR A 114 -9.40 4.51 3.49
CA THR A 114 -8.57 5.04 2.42
C THR A 114 -8.97 6.49 2.07
N PRO A 115 -8.02 7.43 2.06
CA PRO A 115 -8.26 8.83 1.72
C PRO A 115 -8.37 9.08 0.21
N ALA A 116 -8.12 8.07 -0.63
CA ALA A 116 -8.20 8.25 -2.07
C ALA A 116 -8.62 6.98 -2.79
N VAL A 117 -9.63 7.11 -3.66
CA VAL A 117 -10.21 6.01 -4.43
C VAL A 117 -10.43 6.41 -5.87
N VAL A 118 -10.13 5.50 -6.80
CA VAL A 118 -10.53 5.60 -8.19
C VAL A 118 -11.72 4.70 -8.45
N PHE A 119 -12.82 5.28 -8.94
CA PHE A 119 -14.01 4.55 -9.33
C PHE A 119 -14.10 4.46 -10.85
N ARG A 120 -14.64 3.35 -11.36
CA ARG A 120 -14.97 3.20 -12.77
C ARG A 120 -16.23 3.99 -13.10
N THR A 121 -16.12 4.91 -14.06
CA THR A 121 -17.21 5.82 -14.46
C THR A 121 -18.55 5.11 -14.72
N GLN A 122 -18.51 3.97 -15.41
CA GLN A 122 -19.71 3.18 -15.77
C GLN A 122 -20.47 2.64 -14.55
N LYS A 123 -19.79 2.49 -13.40
CA LYS A 123 -20.34 1.90 -12.18
C LYS A 123 -20.72 2.92 -11.12
N ILE A 124 -20.30 4.18 -11.27
CA ILE A 124 -20.53 5.24 -10.27
C ILE A 124 -22.02 5.40 -9.94
N LEU A 125 -22.92 5.45 -10.94
CA LEU A 125 -24.35 5.65 -10.69
C LEU A 125 -24.97 4.46 -9.92
N GLU A 126 -24.55 3.24 -10.25
CA GLU A 126 -25.00 2.02 -9.54
C GLU A 126 -24.46 2.02 -8.10
N MET A 127 -23.18 2.36 -7.92
CA MET A 127 -22.54 2.45 -6.61
C MET A 127 -23.20 3.49 -5.72
N VAL A 128 -23.42 4.70 -6.23
CA VAL A 128 -24.07 5.77 -5.45
C VAL A 128 -25.48 5.39 -5.05
N SER A 129 -26.28 4.83 -5.98
CA SER A 129 -27.66 4.44 -5.66
C SER A 129 -27.70 3.32 -4.60
N LYS A 130 -26.94 2.23 -4.78
CA LYS A 130 -26.88 1.13 -3.79
C LYS A 130 -26.32 1.59 -2.45
N LEU A 131 -25.15 2.26 -2.45
CA LEU A 131 -24.50 2.67 -1.21
C LEU A 131 -25.31 3.73 -0.44
N SER A 132 -26.12 4.57 -1.11
CA SER A 132 -27.03 5.51 -0.44
C SER A 132 -28.15 4.79 0.33
N VAL A 133 -28.68 3.70 -0.23
CA VAL A 133 -29.70 2.86 0.43
C VAL A 133 -29.06 2.08 1.58
N GLU A 134 -27.90 1.49 1.34
CA GLU A 134 -27.18 0.70 2.35
C GLU A 134 -26.71 1.56 3.52
N SER A 135 -26.15 2.75 3.27
CA SER A 135 -25.77 3.66 4.35
C SER A 135 -26.95 4.12 5.20
N THR A 136 -28.13 4.32 4.60
CA THR A 136 -29.32 4.68 5.39
C THR A 136 -29.77 3.54 6.32
N LYS A 137 -29.54 2.28 5.94
CA LYS A 137 -29.98 1.10 6.69
C LYS A 137 -28.93 0.56 7.68
N HIS A 138 -27.66 0.62 7.28
CA HIS A 138 -26.56 -0.07 7.93
C HIS A 138 -25.46 0.88 8.44
N ALA A 139 -25.56 2.21 8.24
CA ALA A 139 -24.64 3.12 8.91
C ALA A 139 -25.03 3.32 10.38
N PHE A 140 -24.28 2.67 11.27
CA PHE A 140 -24.38 2.85 12.71
C PHE A 140 -22.99 3.01 13.32
N VAL A 141 -22.93 3.35 14.60
CA VAL A 141 -21.66 3.55 15.31
C VAL A 141 -20.84 2.26 15.27
N GLY A 142 -19.67 2.30 14.63
CA GLY A 142 -18.80 1.14 14.42
C GLY A 142 -18.93 0.48 13.03
N HIS A 143 -19.94 0.84 12.24
CA HIS A 143 -20.11 0.41 10.85
C HIS A 143 -19.86 1.59 9.92
N ALA A 144 -18.59 1.79 9.59
CA ALA A 144 -18.13 2.93 8.79
C ALA A 144 -18.29 2.67 7.28
N LYS A 145 -18.06 3.73 6.49
CA LYS A 145 -18.04 3.73 5.02
C LYS A 145 -17.37 2.49 4.43
N ASP A 146 -16.17 2.15 4.90
CA ASP A 146 -15.39 1.07 4.33
C ASP A 146 -15.96 -0.32 4.63
N HIS A 147 -16.68 -0.51 5.75
CA HIS A 147 -17.40 -1.76 6.02
C HIS A 147 -18.54 -1.96 5.03
N ILE A 148 -19.35 -0.92 4.81
CA ILE A 148 -20.45 -0.94 3.81
C ILE A 148 -19.89 -1.22 2.41
N LEU A 149 -18.72 -0.66 2.09
CA LEU A 149 -18.09 -0.86 0.79
C LEU A 149 -17.49 -2.28 0.65
N ASP A 150 -16.86 -2.80 1.69
CA ASP A 150 -16.27 -4.15 1.70
C ASP A 150 -17.33 -5.26 1.72
N GLU A 151 -18.51 -5.00 2.30
CA GLU A 151 -19.68 -5.89 2.31
C GLU A 151 -20.53 -5.81 1.02
N SER A 152 -20.23 -4.84 0.14
CA SER A 152 -21.00 -4.64 -1.09
C SER A 152 -20.62 -5.65 -2.19
N ASP A 153 -21.52 -5.83 -3.16
CA ASP A 153 -21.28 -6.67 -4.34
C ASP A 153 -20.22 -6.10 -5.32
N PHE A 154 -19.66 -4.92 -5.03
CA PHE A 154 -18.71 -4.26 -5.91
C PHE A 154 -17.30 -4.83 -5.77
N VAL A 155 -16.62 -5.05 -6.89
CA VAL A 155 -15.27 -5.62 -6.87
C VAL A 155 -14.25 -4.53 -6.63
N GLY A 156 -13.84 -4.42 -5.37
CA GLY A 156 -12.74 -3.57 -4.93
C GLY A 156 -11.36 -4.17 -5.17
N ARG A 157 -10.38 -3.31 -5.40
CA ARG A 157 -8.95 -3.64 -5.35
C ARG A 157 -8.16 -2.53 -4.66
N GLN A 158 -6.88 -2.76 -4.40
CA GLN A 158 -5.97 -1.75 -3.89
C GLN A 158 -4.68 -1.70 -4.72
N THR A 159 -3.96 -0.58 -4.68
CA THR A 159 -2.63 -0.49 -5.26
C THR A 159 -1.57 -1.06 -4.33
N ASP A 160 -0.58 -1.73 -4.89
CA ASP A 160 0.49 -2.35 -4.11
C ASP A 160 1.48 -1.31 -3.55
N THR A 161 1.57 -0.11 -4.13
CA THR A 161 2.26 1.05 -3.57
C THR A 161 1.25 2.18 -3.31
N ASN A 162 1.56 3.05 -2.35
CA ASN A 162 0.72 4.19 -2.00
C ASN A 162 0.94 5.33 -3.01
N LEU A 163 -0.12 5.74 -3.69
CA LEU A 163 -0.09 6.88 -4.63
C LEU A 163 -0.33 8.21 -3.91
N VAL A 164 -0.91 8.16 -2.71
CA VAL A 164 -1.09 9.32 -1.85
C VAL A 164 -0.56 9.03 -0.46
N VAL A 165 -0.37 10.06 0.35
CA VAL A 165 0.00 10.01 1.76
C VAL A 165 -1.10 10.68 2.55
N HIS A 166 -1.49 10.07 3.66
CA HIS A 166 -2.53 10.59 4.55
C HIS A 166 -1.92 11.60 5.54
N ILE A 167 -2.13 12.90 5.31
CA ILE A 167 -1.63 13.97 6.20
C ILE A 167 -2.48 14.09 7.47
N GLY A 168 -3.77 13.76 7.40
CA GLY A 168 -4.75 13.98 8.48
C GLY A 168 -4.67 13.00 9.65
N ALA A 169 -3.56 12.27 9.80
CA ALA A 169 -3.41 11.21 10.80
C ALA A 169 -3.25 11.72 12.25
N VAL A 170 -3.80 12.88 12.56
CA VAL A 170 -4.24 13.22 13.91
C VAL A 170 -5.75 12.98 13.99
N SER A 171 -6.23 11.73 13.93
CA SER A 171 -7.59 11.46 14.41
C SER A 171 -7.93 9.98 14.63
N SER A 172 -8.53 9.75 15.80
CA SER A 172 -9.30 8.61 16.31
C SER A 172 -8.60 7.37 16.87
N VAL A 173 -7.74 6.63 16.15
CA VAL A 173 -7.32 5.28 16.63
C VAL A 173 -6.12 5.29 17.58
N ARG A 174 -5.18 6.23 17.41
CA ARG A 174 -3.96 6.28 18.22
C ARG A 174 -3.61 7.72 18.50
N LYS A 175 -3.57 8.11 19.78
CA LYS A 175 -3.11 9.41 20.28
C LYS A 175 -1.61 9.68 20.00
N ARG A 176 -1.12 9.43 18.78
CA ARG A 176 0.25 9.69 18.34
C ARG A 176 0.21 10.55 17.08
N ARG A 177 0.85 11.71 17.14
CA ARG A 177 1.13 12.57 15.99
C ARG A 177 1.95 11.78 14.97
N ILE A 178 1.46 11.67 13.74
CA ILE A 178 2.35 11.40 12.61
C ILE A 178 3.17 12.67 12.40
N THR A 179 4.47 12.54 12.65
CA THR A 179 5.45 13.59 12.49
C THR A 179 5.69 13.86 11.01
N LEU A 180 6.14 15.08 10.71
CA LEU A 180 6.68 15.56 9.43
C LEU A 180 7.49 14.53 8.61
N ASN A 181 8.02 13.49 9.26
CA ASN A 181 8.82 12.41 8.70
C ASN A 181 8.14 11.61 7.57
N GLU A 182 6.82 11.36 7.59
CA GLU A 182 6.16 10.65 6.47
C GLU A 182 6.04 11.56 5.24
N VAL A 183 5.78 12.85 5.46
CA VAL A 183 5.78 13.87 4.41
C VAL A 183 7.20 14.09 3.86
N LEU A 184 8.21 14.15 4.74
CA LEU A 184 9.62 14.23 4.36
C LEU A 184 10.07 12.97 3.63
N ALA A 185 9.64 11.77 4.04
CA ALA A 185 9.97 10.52 3.36
C ALA A 185 9.27 10.43 1.98
N ALA A 186 8.10 11.03 1.81
CA ALA A 186 7.45 11.14 0.51
C ALA A 186 8.14 12.18 -0.39
N ARG A 187 8.57 13.31 0.18
CA ARG A 187 9.36 14.34 -0.51
C ARG A 187 10.72 13.82 -0.95
N ASN A 188 11.45 13.11 -0.09
CA ASN A 188 12.78 12.56 -0.37
C ASN A 188 12.76 11.40 -1.39
N ARG A 189 11.60 11.04 -1.96
CA ARG A 189 11.52 10.17 -3.16
C ARG A 189 11.80 10.93 -4.46
N GLU A 190 12.06 12.25 -4.38
CA GLU A 190 12.46 13.10 -5.51
C GLU A 190 13.96 12.97 -5.87
N ASP A 191 14.79 12.52 -4.93
CA ASP A 191 16.24 12.34 -5.07
C ASP A 191 16.62 10.86 -5.30
#